data_AF-A0A9D9UNC2-F1
#
_entry.id   AF-A0A9D9UNC2-F1
#
_cell.length_a   1.000
_cell.length_b   1.000
_cell.length_c   1.000
_cell.angle_alpha   90.00
_cell.angle_beta   90.00
_cell.angle_gamma   90.00
#
_symmetry.space_group_name_H-M   'P 1'
#
loop_
_entity.id
_entity.type
_entity.pdbx_description
1 polymer ?
#
loop_
_entity_poly.entity_id
_entity_poly.type
_entity_poly.pdbx_seq_one_letter_code
_entity_poly.pdbx_strand_id
1 'polypeptide(L)'
;MQKHLIHTELKEGIPDYLPAAKVPDHKYSHAPKRNLTGVLSREEKKLAIKNALRYFDDQFHALLAKEFYKELNQFGRIYMYRYLPDYDMFARPIDVYPATCKQAAAIMLMIQNNLDPTVAKYPQELITYGGNGAVFQNWAQYRLTMKYLSEMTDKQTLVLYSGHPVGLFPSNKNAPRVVVTNGMMIPNHSTKEDWNKYNAIGVTSYGQMTAGSFMYIGPQGIVHGTTITLLNAGRKLGIAKDDLKGVVFVTSGLGGMSGAQSIAAEITGAVGVIAEVDDDAIRQRVTDGYIKKENVYTDLDALFEKIKDCKKNQTGIALIYHG
;
A
#
# COMPACT_ATOMS: atom_id res chain seq x y z
N MET A 1 13.84 -25.53 5.35
CA MET A 1 14.65 -24.34 5.68
C MET A 1 13.80 -23.07 5.74
N GLN A 2 13.14 -22.64 4.65
CA GLN A 2 12.30 -21.41 4.64
C GLN A 2 11.13 -21.41 5.65
N LYS A 3 10.40 -22.53 5.81
CA LYS A 3 9.31 -22.63 6.81
C LYS A 3 9.79 -22.46 8.26
N HIS A 4 11.01 -22.89 8.55
CA HIS A 4 11.58 -22.72 9.89
C HIS A 4 12.00 -21.26 10.12
N LEU A 5 12.67 -20.64 9.14
CA LEU A 5 13.05 -19.23 9.18
C LEU A 5 11.85 -18.30 9.43
N ILE A 6 10.78 -18.46 8.65
CA ILE A 6 9.59 -17.62 8.81
C ILE A 6 8.92 -17.82 10.18
N HIS A 7 8.82 -19.05 10.68
CA HIS A 7 8.26 -19.29 12.01
C HIS A 7 9.08 -18.59 13.10
N THR A 8 10.40 -18.67 13.02
CA THR A 8 11.31 -18.04 13.98
C THR A 8 11.16 -16.52 13.94
N GLU A 9 11.30 -15.92 12.75
CA GLU A 9 11.24 -14.47 12.61
C GLU A 9 9.88 -13.86 12.95
N LEU A 10 8.77 -14.53 12.60
CA LEU A 10 7.43 -14.05 12.94
C LEU A 10 7.18 -14.03 14.45
N LYS A 11 7.79 -14.95 15.21
CA LYS A 11 7.63 -15.02 16.67
C LYS A 11 8.59 -14.11 17.44
N GLU A 12 9.74 -13.80 16.85
CA GLU A 12 10.85 -13.12 17.54
C GLU A 12 10.51 -11.68 17.94
N GLY A 13 9.81 -10.93 17.09
CA GLY A 13 9.45 -9.54 17.38
C GLY A 13 10.62 -8.59 17.19
N ILE A 14 11.23 -8.04 18.24
CA ILE A 14 12.50 -7.29 18.09
C ILE A 14 13.61 -8.23 18.57
N PRO A 15 14.63 -8.55 17.73
CA PRO A 15 15.73 -9.39 18.17
C PRO A 15 16.45 -8.76 19.36
N ASP A 16 16.96 -9.59 20.26
CA ASP A 16 17.76 -9.18 21.42
C ASP A 16 19.22 -8.84 21.04
N TYR A 17 19.61 -9.13 19.81
CA TYR A 17 20.87 -8.73 19.19
C TYR A 17 20.64 -7.66 18.13
N LEU A 18 21.71 -6.97 17.72
CA LEU A 18 21.67 -5.99 16.63
C LEU A 18 21.86 -6.70 15.28
N PRO A 19 20.83 -6.86 14.42
CA PRO A 19 20.97 -7.54 13.13
C PRO A 19 21.87 -6.75 12.19
N ALA A 20 22.40 -7.33 11.12
CA ALA A 20 23.18 -6.58 10.13
C ALA A 20 22.37 -5.43 9.51
N ALA A 21 23.05 -4.31 9.20
CA ALA A 21 22.40 -3.19 8.52
C ALA A 21 21.93 -3.63 7.12
N LYS A 22 20.73 -3.20 6.71
CA LYS A 22 20.16 -3.49 5.40
C LYS A 22 20.01 -2.20 4.59
N VAL A 23 20.22 -2.32 3.29
CA VAL A 23 20.02 -1.23 2.32
C VAL A 23 18.79 -1.57 1.48
N PRO A 24 17.97 -0.58 1.11
CA PRO A 24 16.82 -0.82 0.25
C PRO A 24 17.24 -1.45 -1.10
N ASP A 25 16.47 -2.43 -1.58
CA ASP A 25 16.77 -3.21 -2.77
C ASP A 25 16.25 -2.51 -4.03
N HIS A 26 17.19 -2.10 -4.90
CA HIS A 26 16.92 -1.36 -6.13
C HIS A 26 15.98 -2.06 -7.13
N LYS A 27 15.72 -3.36 -6.97
CA LYS A 27 14.75 -4.06 -7.83
C LYS A 27 13.30 -3.64 -7.57
N TYR A 28 13.01 -3.06 -6.40
CA TYR A 28 11.68 -2.59 -6.04
C TYR A 28 11.55 -1.08 -6.27
N SER A 29 10.32 -0.63 -6.52
CA SER A 29 10.03 0.80 -6.47
C SER A 29 10.12 1.31 -5.02
N HIS A 30 10.69 2.51 -4.86
CA HIS A 30 10.86 3.16 -3.57
C HIS A 30 10.07 4.45 -3.44
N ALA A 31 9.59 4.72 -2.22
CA ALA A 31 8.86 5.94 -1.94
C ALA A 31 9.75 7.19 -2.16
N PRO A 32 9.21 8.27 -2.73
CA PRO A 32 9.96 9.51 -2.88
C PRO A 32 10.33 10.09 -1.51
N LYS A 33 11.48 10.76 -1.44
CA LYS A 33 11.92 11.47 -0.24
C LYS A 33 10.82 12.41 0.25
N ARG A 34 10.46 12.31 1.53
CA ARG A 34 9.53 13.25 2.17
C ARG A 34 10.28 14.52 2.52
N ASN A 35 9.82 15.64 1.99
CA ASN A 35 10.43 16.93 2.30
C ASN A 35 10.17 17.30 3.77
N LEU A 36 11.24 17.46 4.55
CA LEU A 36 11.19 17.88 5.95
C LEU A 36 11.65 19.33 6.15
N THR A 37 12.02 20.04 5.08
CA THR A 37 12.45 21.45 5.15
C THR A 37 11.28 22.30 5.64
N GLY A 38 11.47 22.99 6.76
CA GLY A 38 10.42 23.78 7.42
C GLY A 38 9.35 22.95 8.15
N VAL A 39 9.46 21.61 8.16
CA VAL A 39 8.47 20.72 8.81
C VAL A 39 8.87 20.39 10.24
N LEU A 40 10.14 20.06 10.48
CA LEU A 40 10.65 19.70 11.81
C LEU A 40 11.74 20.67 12.27
N SER A 41 11.54 21.22 13.46
CA SER A 41 12.59 21.91 14.23
C SER A 41 13.69 20.94 14.68
N ARG A 42 14.81 21.47 15.19
CA ARG A 42 15.90 20.66 15.75
C ARG A 42 15.43 19.75 16.88
N GLU A 43 14.58 20.27 17.78
CA GLU A 43 14.06 19.50 18.91
C GLU A 43 13.07 18.43 18.45
N GLU A 44 12.27 18.70 17.42
CA GLU A 44 11.36 17.68 16.86
C GLU A 44 12.10 16.59 16.11
N LYS A 45 13.23 16.88 15.46
CA LYS A 45 14.10 15.85 14.90
C LYS A 45 14.69 14.95 16.00
N LYS A 46 15.11 15.52 17.13
CA LYS A 46 15.56 14.74 18.30
C LYS A 46 14.40 13.90 18.85
N LEU A 47 13.19 14.46 18.94
CA LEU A 47 11.99 13.74 19.37
C LEU A 47 11.66 12.58 18.43
N ALA A 48 11.76 12.76 17.11
CA ALA A 48 11.57 11.69 16.14
C ALA A 48 12.50 10.51 16.39
N ILE A 49 13.80 10.79 16.62
CA ILE A 49 14.79 9.76 16.95
C ILE A 49 14.44 9.09 18.28
N LYS A 50 14.12 9.86 19.33
CA LYS A 50 13.72 9.32 20.64
C LYS A 50 12.49 8.42 20.53
N ASN A 51 11.49 8.83 19.74
CA ASN A 51 10.28 8.06 19.47
C ASN A 51 10.59 6.77 18.69
N ALA A 52 11.56 6.78 17.80
CA ALA A 52 12.03 5.59 17.09
C ALA A 52 12.80 4.63 18.02
N LEU A 53 13.62 5.16 18.94
CA LEU A 53 14.42 4.36 19.87
C LEU A 53 13.59 3.60 20.92
N ARG A 54 12.34 3.99 21.17
CA ARG A 54 11.46 3.36 22.16
C ARG A 54 11.20 1.86 21.94
N TYR A 55 11.44 1.37 20.72
CA TYR A 55 11.24 -0.03 20.35
C TYR A 55 12.45 -0.92 20.66
N PHE A 56 13.59 -0.33 21.04
CA PHE A 56 14.86 -1.03 21.13
C PHE A 56 15.47 -0.87 22.51
N ASP A 57 16.26 -1.87 22.89
CA ASP A 57 17.05 -1.88 24.12
C ASP A 57 18.08 -0.73 24.12
N ASP A 58 18.31 -0.15 25.30
CA ASP A 58 19.12 1.07 25.47
C ASP A 58 20.59 0.87 25.09
N GLN A 59 21.10 -0.36 25.20
CA GLN A 59 22.46 -0.71 24.78
C GLN A 59 22.70 -0.43 23.29
N PHE A 60 21.66 -0.46 22.45
CA PHE A 60 21.76 -0.20 21.01
C PHE A 60 21.50 1.27 20.64
N HIS A 61 21.04 2.11 21.57
CA HIS A 61 20.59 3.47 21.25
C HIS A 61 21.68 4.33 20.65
N ALA A 62 22.93 4.22 21.11
CA ALA A 62 24.04 5.03 20.61
C ALA A 62 24.30 4.82 19.10
N LEU A 63 24.11 3.59 18.61
CA LEU A 63 24.26 3.25 17.19
C LEU A 63 22.98 3.59 16.42
N LEU A 64 21.83 3.12 16.90
CA LEU A 64 20.55 3.30 16.24
C LEU A 64 20.14 4.77 16.12
N ALA A 65 20.51 5.62 17.08
CA ALA A 65 20.25 7.07 17.00
C ALA A 65 20.91 7.69 15.76
N LYS A 66 22.15 7.30 15.46
CA LYS A 66 22.90 7.80 14.28
C LYS A 66 22.28 7.27 13.00
N GLU A 67 21.89 6.01 12.99
CA GLU A 67 21.23 5.36 11.85
C GLU A 67 19.87 5.99 11.53
N PHE A 68 19.01 6.13 12.54
CA PHE A 68 17.68 6.72 12.38
C PHE A 68 17.77 8.21 12.02
N TYR A 69 18.76 8.93 12.53
CA TYR A 69 19.01 10.30 12.05
C TYR A 69 19.40 10.34 10.57
N LYS A 70 20.22 9.39 10.11
CA LYS A 70 20.59 9.26 8.70
C LYS A 70 19.36 8.97 7.84
N GLU A 71 18.53 7.99 8.24
CA GLU A 71 17.28 7.69 7.54
C GLU A 71 16.35 8.91 7.47
N LEU A 72 16.17 9.61 8.60
CA LEU A 72 15.31 10.80 8.65
C LEU A 72 15.77 11.88 7.66
N ASN A 73 17.08 12.12 7.53
CA ASN A 73 17.60 13.12 6.57
C ASN A 73 17.55 12.64 5.12
N GLN A 74 17.78 11.34 4.89
CA GLN A 74 17.84 10.75 3.56
C GLN A 74 16.44 10.61 2.96
N PHE A 75 15.50 10.04 3.72
CA PHE A 75 14.16 9.67 3.24
C PHE A 75 13.06 10.58 3.76
N GLY A 76 13.34 11.39 4.78
CA GLY A 76 12.31 12.17 5.48
C GLY A 76 11.47 11.34 6.45
N ARG A 77 11.84 10.07 6.67
CA ARG A 77 11.16 9.08 7.52
C ARG A 77 12.19 8.13 8.12
N ILE A 78 11.82 7.47 9.20
CA ILE A 78 12.61 6.43 9.87
C ILE A 78 11.87 5.12 9.65
N TYR A 79 12.29 4.34 8.65
CA TYR A 79 11.67 3.06 8.29
C TYR A 79 12.28 1.88 9.05
N MET A 80 13.50 2.06 9.58
CA MET A 80 14.25 1.06 10.32
C MET A 80 14.60 -0.15 9.45
N TYR A 81 15.20 0.09 8.27
CA TYR A 81 15.44 -0.96 7.25
C TYR A 81 16.22 -2.17 7.79
N ARG A 82 17.09 -1.97 8.79
CA ARG A 82 17.79 -3.04 9.52
C ARG A 82 16.86 -4.18 9.96
N TYR A 83 15.61 -3.87 10.27
CA TYR A 83 14.62 -4.80 10.79
C TYR A 83 13.64 -5.32 9.73
N LEU A 84 13.88 -5.04 8.44
CA LEU A 84 13.22 -5.76 7.33
C LEU A 84 13.47 -7.27 7.50
N PRO A 85 12.45 -8.15 7.41
CA PRO A 85 12.64 -9.60 7.54
C PRO A 85 13.49 -10.21 6.40
N ASP A 86 14.09 -11.39 6.63
CA ASP A 86 14.91 -12.08 5.59
C ASP A 86 14.10 -13.08 4.74
N TYR A 87 12.83 -13.31 5.06
CA TYR A 87 11.93 -14.09 4.21
C TYR A 87 11.25 -13.23 3.13
N ASP A 88 10.88 -13.87 2.03
CA ASP A 88 10.14 -13.22 0.95
C ASP A 88 8.76 -12.73 1.44
N MET A 89 8.39 -11.49 1.13
CA MET A 89 7.12 -10.91 1.57
C MET A 89 6.00 -11.30 0.61
N PHE A 90 5.14 -12.24 1.00
CA PHE A 90 3.95 -12.63 0.24
C PHE A 90 2.96 -13.40 1.12
N ALA A 91 1.70 -13.44 0.71
CA ALA A 91 0.65 -14.17 1.42
C ALA A 91 0.80 -15.70 1.24
N ARG A 92 0.92 -16.41 2.37
CA ARG A 92 1.06 -17.89 2.42
C ARG A 92 -0.22 -18.61 2.83
N PRO A 93 -0.33 -19.94 2.62
CA PRO A 93 -1.39 -20.75 3.22
C PRO A 93 -1.46 -20.55 4.73
N ILE A 94 -2.68 -20.52 5.29
CA ILE A 94 -2.91 -20.14 6.68
C ILE A 94 -2.16 -21.02 7.70
N ASP A 95 -1.96 -22.30 7.40
CA ASP A 95 -1.26 -23.27 8.27
C ASP A 95 0.27 -23.11 8.29
N VAL A 96 0.80 -22.16 7.51
CA VAL A 96 2.22 -21.77 7.56
C VAL A 96 2.47 -20.73 8.67
N TYR A 97 1.45 -20.01 9.12
CA TYR A 97 1.65 -19.00 10.15
C TYR A 97 1.65 -19.64 11.54
N PRO A 98 2.60 -19.27 12.42
CA PRO A 98 2.77 -19.93 13.70
C PRO A 98 1.86 -19.34 14.79
N ALA A 99 0.57 -19.19 14.50
CA ALA A 99 -0.41 -18.57 15.39
C ALA A 99 -1.06 -19.56 16.36
N THR A 100 -1.32 -19.13 17.58
CA THR A 100 -2.15 -19.88 18.54
C THR A 100 -3.63 -19.95 18.12
N CYS A 101 -4.17 -18.90 17.48
CA CYS A 101 -5.54 -18.89 16.96
C CYS A 101 -5.60 -18.59 15.45
N LYS A 102 -6.51 -19.26 14.74
CA LYS A 102 -6.62 -19.18 13.26
C LYS A 102 -6.95 -17.77 12.77
N GLN A 103 -7.75 -17.00 13.50
CA GLN A 103 -8.06 -15.63 13.11
C GLN A 103 -6.81 -14.74 13.07
N ALA A 104 -5.86 -14.92 13.99
CA ALA A 104 -4.61 -14.17 13.97
C ALA A 104 -3.70 -14.59 12.80
N ALA A 105 -3.68 -15.88 12.45
CA ALA A 105 -3.03 -16.36 11.22
C ALA A 105 -3.59 -15.71 9.95
N ALA A 106 -4.92 -15.59 9.84
CA ALA A 106 -5.55 -14.91 8.71
C ALA A 106 -5.15 -13.42 8.63
N ILE A 107 -5.02 -12.74 9.77
CA ILE A 107 -4.58 -11.34 9.80
C ILE A 107 -3.11 -11.22 9.37
N MET A 108 -2.23 -12.10 9.85
CA MET A 108 -0.83 -12.15 9.40
C MET A 108 -0.72 -12.35 7.88
N LEU A 109 -1.56 -13.23 7.33
CA LEU A 109 -1.66 -13.43 5.89
C LEU A 109 -2.00 -12.14 5.15
N MET A 110 -3.03 -11.43 5.60
CA MET A 110 -3.47 -10.21 4.94
C MET A 110 -2.46 -9.06 5.09
N ILE A 111 -1.74 -8.99 6.22
CA ILE A 111 -0.64 -8.04 6.39
C ILE A 111 0.47 -8.31 5.36
N GLN A 112 0.88 -9.58 5.20
CA GLN A 112 1.91 -9.95 4.21
C GLN A 112 1.43 -9.70 2.78
N ASN A 113 0.14 -9.93 2.48
CA ASN A 113 -0.45 -9.58 1.19
C ASN A 113 -0.32 -8.08 0.89
N ASN A 114 -0.63 -7.21 1.86
CA ASN A 114 -0.53 -5.77 1.70
C ASN A 114 0.90 -5.26 1.49
N LEU A 115 1.91 -6.05 1.84
CA LEU A 115 3.34 -5.74 1.71
C LEU A 115 4.03 -6.56 0.61
N ASP A 116 3.30 -7.42 -0.09
CA ASP A 116 3.83 -8.22 -1.18
C ASP A 116 4.34 -7.30 -2.30
N PRO A 117 5.58 -7.47 -2.80
CA PRO A 117 6.11 -6.66 -3.90
C PRO A 117 5.26 -6.66 -5.18
N THR A 118 4.41 -7.67 -5.40
CA THR A 118 3.50 -7.68 -6.56
C THR A 118 2.19 -6.91 -6.29
N VAL A 119 1.97 -6.48 -5.05
CA VAL A 119 0.74 -5.79 -4.61
C VAL A 119 1.03 -4.36 -4.14
N ALA A 120 2.06 -4.17 -3.32
CA ALA A 120 2.42 -2.91 -2.71
C ALA A 120 3.21 -2.02 -3.67
N LYS A 121 2.90 -0.72 -3.69
CA LYS A 121 3.62 0.26 -4.52
C LYS A 121 5.05 0.51 -4.02
N TYR A 122 5.26 0.59 -2.72
CA TYR A 122 6.60 0.75 -2.13
C TYR A 122 6.76 -0.24 -0.96
N PRO A 123 7.04 -1.53 -1.25
CA PRO A 123 6.96 -2.60 -0.26
C PRO A 123 7.95 -2.41 0.90
N GLN A 124 9.17 -1.94 0.62
CA GLN A 124 10.20 -1.75 1.65
C GLN A 124 9.98 -0.51 2.54
N GLU A 125 9.15 0.45 2.10
CA GLU A 125 8.68 1.60 2.90
C GLU A 125 7.29 1.36 3.49
N LEU A 126 6.80 0.12 3.43
CA LEU A 126 5.52 -0.34 3.99
C LEU A 126 4.29 0.38 3.42
N ILE A 127 4.37 0.89 2.19
CA ILE A 127 3.29 1.63 1.51
C ILE A 127 2.64 0.75 0.44
N THR A 128 1.35 0.46 0.63
CA THR A 128 0.60 -0.37 -0.31
C THR A 128 0.12 0.43 -1.52
N TYR A 129 -0.56 1.57 -1.33
CA TYR A 129 -1.06 2.38 -2.45
C TYR A 129 -1.33 3.84 -2.05
N GLY A 130 -1.79 4.66 -3.00
CA GLY A 130 -2.11 6.07 -2.78
C GLY A 130 -0.88 6.95 -2.52
N GLY A 131 0.32 6.44 -2.82
CA GLY A 131 1.59 7.15 -2.65
C GLY A 131 2.10 7.25 -1.22
N ASN A 132 1.24 7.21 -0.20
CA ASN A 132 1.59 7.25 1.23
C ASN A 132 0.67 6.40 2.13
N GLY A 133 -0.25 5.61 1.56
CA GLY A 133 -1.12 4.69 2.30
C GLY A 133 -0.32 3.52 2.84
N ALA A 134 0.04 3.58 4.12
CA ALA A 134 0.98 2.68 4.75
C ALA A 134 0.31 1.63 5.64
N VAL A 135 0.93 0.45 5.70
CA VAL A 135 0.56 -0.66 6.59
C VAL A 135 1.06 -0.38 8.01
N PHE A 136 2.33 0.02 8.12
CA PHE A 136 2.98 0.43 9.36
C PHE A 136 3.90 1.63 9.08
N GLN A 137 4.33 2.34 10.12
CA GLN A 137 5.27 3.46 9.98
C GLN A 137 6.72 2.98 9.79
N ASN A 138 7.06 1.80 10.32
CA ASN A 138 8.42 1.24 10.31
C ASN A 138 8.41 -0.28 10.54
N TRP A 139 9.54 -0.91 10.29
CA TRP A 139 9.69 -2.36 10.41
C TRP A 139 9.63 -2.90 11.84
N ALA A 140 9.96 -2.09 12.86
CA ALA A 140 9.78 -2.51 14.25
C ALA A 140 8.29 -2.78 14.59
N GLN A 141 7.40 -1.89 14.12
CA GLN A 141 5.96 -2.08 14.27
C GLN A 141 5.45 -3.33 13.57
N TYR A 142 5.97 -3.62 12.37
CA TYR A 142 5.68 -4.87 11.66
C TYR A 142 6.07 -6.08 12.51
N ARG A 143 7.34 -6.19 12.93
CA ARG A 143 7.80 -7.40 13.62
C ARG A 143 7.08 -7.60 14.97
N LEU A 144 6.87 -6.54 15.74
CA LEU A 144 6.10 -6.61 16.99
C LEU A 144 4.64 -7.04 16.76
N THR A 145 4.00 -6.53 15.71
CA THR A 145 2.64 -6.93 15.35
C THR A 145 2.60 -8.42 14.99
N MET A 146 3.54 -8.90 14.18
CA MET A 146 3.63 -10.33 13.84
C MET A 146 3.87 -11.19 15.07
N LYS A 147 4.76 -10.77 15.99
CA LYS A 147 4.98 -11.45 17.27
C LYS A 147 3.68 -11.56 18.07
N TYR A 148 3.00 -10.45 18.30
CA TYR A 148 1.74 -10.44 19.05
C TYR A 148 0.66 -11.30 18.40
N LEU A 149 0.52 -11.26 17.07
CA LEU A 149 -0.42 -12.13 16.35
C LEU A 149 -0.05 -13.61 16.43
N SER A 150 1.24 -13.93 16.53
CA SER A 150 1.71 -15.32 16.67
C SER A 150 1.37 -15.92 18.04
N GLU A 151 1.47 -15.12 19.11
CA GLU A 151 1.29 -15.60 20.50
C GLU A 151 -0.14 -15.43 21.04
N MET A 152 -0.92 -14.48 20.50
CA MET A 152 -2.23 -14.14 21.05
C MET A 152 -3.24 -15.31 21.03
N THR A 153 -4.07 -15.36 22.06
CA THR A 153 -5.18 -16.30 22.17
C THR A 153 -6.47 -15.74 21.56
N ASP A 154 -7.50 -16.59 21.46
CA ASP A 154 -8.85 -16.18 21.06
C ASP A 154 -9.58 -15.33 22.12
N LYS A 155 -8.96 -15.04 23.27
CA LYS A 155 -9.51 -14.18 24.34
C LYS A 155 -8.74 -12.88 24.49
N GLN A 156 -8.00 -12.48 23.46
CA GLN A 156 -7.26 -11.23 23.44
C GLN A 156 -7.59 -10.40 22.20
N THR A 157 -7.32 -9.11 22.30
CA THR A 157 -7.40 -8.13 21.22
C THR A 157 -6.10 -7.34 21.18
N LEU A 158 -5.45 -7.32 20.02
CA LEU A 158 -4.32 -6.45 19.73
C LEU A 158 -4.83 -5.07 19.37
N VAL A 159 -4.31 -4.04 20.04
CA VAL A 159 -4.65 -2.64 19.78
C VAL A 159 -3.53 -1.97 18.99
N LEU A 160 -3.86 -1.47 17.80
CA LEU A 160 -2.93 -0.77 16.91
C LEU A 160 -3.25 0.73 16.86
N TYR A 161 -2.27 1.55 17.25
CA TYR A 161 -2.33 3.01 17.24
C TYR A 161 -1.52 3.55 16.06
N SER A 162 -2.20 3.79 14.93
CA SER A 162 -1.58 4.23 13.67
C SER A 162 -0.36 3.38 13.28
N GLY A 163 -0.49 2.06 13.39
CA GLY A 163 0.59 1.09 13.16
C GLY A 163 1.37 0.72 14.42
N HIS A 164 1.43 1.54 15.46
CA HIS A 164 2.11 1.17 16.71
C HIS A 164 1.33 0.07 17.46
N PRO A 165 1.90 -1.12 17.70
CA PRO A 165 1.23 -2.15 18.46
C PRO A 165 1.34 -1.86 19.96
N VAL A 166 0.26 -1.29 20.53
CA VAL A 166 0.20 -0.94 21.96
C VAL A 166 0.33 -2.18 22.83
N GLY A 167 -0.28 -3.29 22.41
CA GLY A 167 -0.17 -4.57 23.09
C GLY A 167 -1.43 -5.42 22.97
N LEU A 168 -1.39 -6.57 23.63
CA LEU A 168 -2.49 -7.51 23.75
C LEU A 168 -3.28 -7.25 25.03
N PHE A 169 -4.58 -7.01 24.89
CA PHE A 169 -5.49 -6.78 26.02
C PHE A 169 -6.48 -7.93 26.15
N PRO A 170 -6.86 -8.34 27.37
CA PRO A 170 -7.92 -9.33 27.57
C PRO A 170 -9.23 -8.88 26.92
N SER A 171 -9.91 -9.81 26.26
CA SER A 171 -11.22 -9.63 25.64
C SER A 171 -12.01 -10.95 25.68
N ASN A 172 -12.82 -11.24 24.67
CA ASN A 172 -13.61 -12.47 24.59
C ASN A 172 -13.56 -13.08 23.19
N LYS A 173 -14.01 -14.34 23.04
CA LYS A 173 -13.92 -15.09 21.78
C LYS A 173 -14.58 -14.41 20.58
N ASN A 174 -15.65 -13.64 20.83
CA ASN A 174 -16.43 -12.95 19.81
C ASN A 174 -15.94 -11.52 19.55
N ALA A 175 -14.98 -11.01 20.32
CA ALA A 175 -14.38 -9.72 20.10
C ALA A 175 -13.45 -9.73 18.87
N PRO A 176 -13.22 -8.58 18.22
CA PRO A 176 -12.19 -8.47 17.19
C PRO A 176 -10.82 -8.88 17.72
N ARG A 177 -10.03 -9.60 16.92
CA ARG A 177 -8.64 -9.92 17.27
C ARG A 177 -7.72 -8.71 17.15
N VAL A 178 -8.05 -7.76 16.28
CA VAL A 178 -7.33 -6.50 16.11
C VAL A 178 -8.31 -5.35 16.08
N VAL A 179 -8.00 -4.29 16.82
CA VAL A 179 -8.63 -2.97 16.66
C VAL A 179 -7.55 -2.02 16.14
N VAL A 180 -7.82 -1.41 14.97
CA VAL A 180 -6.85 -0.55 14.30
C VAL A 180 -7.41 0.86 14.15
N THR A 181 -6.57 1.84 14.50
CA THR A 181 -6.78 3.25 14.18
C THR A 181 -5.64 3.71 13.30
N ASN A 182 -5.89 4.57 12.32
CA ASN A 182 -4.85 5.18 11.49
C ASN A 182 -5.19 6.65 11.25
N GLY A 183 -4.24 7.54 11.55
CA GLY A 183 -4.40 8.95 11.19
C GLY A 183 -5.43 9.69 12.03
N MET A 184 -5.80 9.16 13.21
CA MET A 184 -6.78 9.81 14.06
C MET A 184 -6.17 11.01 14.76
N MET A 185 -6.78 12.18 14.54
CA MET A 185 -6.29 13.48 14.97
C MET A 185 -7.38 14.25 15.70
N ILE A 186 -6.97 15.12 16.62
CA ILE A 186 -7.85 16.19 17.10
C ILE A 186 -8.21 17.06 15.89
N PRO A 187 -9.48 17.40 15.63
CA PRO A 187 -9.90 18.04 14.38
C PRO A 187 -9.09 19.28 13.98
N ASN A 188 -8.78 20.16 14.93
CA ASN A 188 -8.00 21.38 14.68
C ASN A 188 -6.52 21.12 14.36
N HIS A 189 -6.06 19.87 14.47
CA HIS A 189 -4.71 19.40 14.15
C HIS A 189 -4.69 18.35 13.02
N SER A 190 -5.76 18.31 12.21
CA SER A 190 -5.91 17.36 11.11
C SER A 190 -5.55 17.97 9.74
N THR A 191 -4.67 18.98 9.71
CA THR A 191 -4.15 19.55 8.47
C THR A 191 -3.08 18.65 7.85
N LYS A 192 -2.78 18.88 6.57
CA LYS A 192 -1.73 18.12 5.86
C LYS A 192 -0.36 18.37 6.47
N GLU A 193 -0.09 19.60 6.90
CA GLU A 193 1.16 20.05 7.51
C GLU A 193 1.36 19.38 8.87
N ASP A 194 0.33 19.41 9.71
CA ASP A 194 0.34 18.74 11.01
C ASP A 194 0.54 17.24 10.84
N TRP A 195 -0.23 16.59 9.95
CA TRP A 195 -0.05 15.17 9.67
C TRP A 195 1.36 14.85 9.18
N ASN A 196 1.93 15.65 8.26
CA ASN A 196 3.27 15.44 7.74
C ASN A 196 4.33 15.47 8.84
N LYS A 197 4.20 16.43 9.76
CA LYS A 197 5.04 16.57 10.95
C LYS A 197 4.88 15.37 11.89
N TYR A 198 3.66 15.04 12.26
CA TYR A 198 3.35 13.97 13.22
C TYR A 198 3.73 12.58 12.71
N ASN A 199 3.62 12.35 11.40
CA ASN A 199 4.09 11.12 10.78
C ASN A 199 5.62 11.06 10.82
N ALA A 200 6.32 12.15 10.51
CA ALA A 200 7.78 12.20 10.56
C ALA A 200 8.37 11.94 11.96
N ILE A 201 7.68 12.37 13.03
CA ILE A 201 8.09 12.10 14.41
C ILE A 201 7.60 10.75 14.94
N GLY A 202 6.90 9.94 14.15
CA GLY A 202 6.52 8.56 14.51
C GLY A 202 5.29 8.41 15.42
N VAL A 203 4.34 9.36 15.36
CA VAL A 203 3.11 9.33 16.19
C VAL A 203 1.81 9.14 15.41
N THR A 204 1.84 9.17 14.08
CA THR A 204 0.66 8.90 13.25
C THR A 204 1.03 8.33 11.88
N SER A 205 0.07 7.72 11.18
CA SER A 205 0.23 7.15 9.85
C SER A 205 -1.02 7.43 9.02
N TYR A 206 -0.88 7.49 7.70
CA TYR A 206 -2.04 7.50 6.81
C TYR A 206 -2.26 6.07 6.30
N GLY A 207 -3.33 5.44 6.78
CA GLY A 207 -3.67 4.06 6.42
C GLY A 207 -4.49 3.92 5.13
N GLN A 208 -4.84 5.02 4.47
CA GLN A 208 -5.86 5.01 3.41
C GLN A 208 -7.12 4.28 3.94
N MET A 209 -7.78 3.48 3.11
CA MET A 209 -8.89 2.60 3.47
C MET A 209 -8.38 1.21 3.79
N THR A 210 -7.73 0.54 2.82
CA THR A 210 -7.39 -0.89 2.91
C THR A 210 -5.90 -1.17 3.16
N ALA A 211 -5.03 -0.15 3.09
CA ALA A 211 -3.60 -0.30 3.35
C ALA A 211 -3.33 -0.54 4.85
N GLY A 212 -3.79 0.38 5.70
CA GLY A 212 -3.61 0.31 7.15
C GLY A 212 -4.63 -0.58 7.86
N SER A 213 -5.59 -1.17 7.15
CA SER A 213 -6.57 -2.13 7.68
C SER A 213 -6.36 -3.55 7.17
N PHE A 214 -5.28 -3.79 6.42
CA PHE A 214 -4.82 -5.12 6.01
C PHE A 214 -5.85 -5.86 5.15
N MET A 215 -6.36 -5.23 4.10
CA MET A 215 -7.33 -5.87 3.20
C MET A 215 -7.27 -5.35 1.77
N TYR A 216 -6.12 -4.87 1.32
CA TYR A 216 -5.94 -4.46 -0.07
C TYR A 216 -5.67 -5.70 -0.92
N ILE A 217 -6.47 -5.92 -1.96
CA ILE A 217 -6.44 -7.12 -2.81
C ILE A 217 -6.00 -6.79 -4.24
N GLY A 218 -5.21 -5.73 -4.38
CA GLY A 218 -4.81 -5.22 -5.68
C GLY A 218 -5.92 -4.41 -6.38
N PRO A 219 -5.74 -4.15 -7.67
CA PRO A 219 -6.58 -3.24 -8.45
C PRO A 219 -8.00 -3.73 -8.77
N GLN A 220 -8.31 -5.03 -8.56
CA GLN A 220 -9.60 -5.62 -8.93
C GLN A 220 -10.83 -4.89 -8.34
N GLY A 221 -10.70 -4.36 -7.11
CA GLY A 221 -11.78 -3.62 -6.47
C GLY A 221 -12.13 -2.32 -7.21
N ILE A 222 -11.11 -1.64 -7.76
CA ILE A 222 -11.30 -0.43 -8.56
C ILE A 222 -11.84 -0.78 -9.94
N VAL A 223 -11.36 -1.85 -10.58
CA VAL A 223 -11.91 -2.34 -11.86
C VAL A 223 -13.42 -2.57 -11.75
N HIS A 224 -13.86 -3.29 -10.71
CA HIS A 224 -15.28 -3.52 -10.46
C HIS A 224 -16.03 -2.19 -10.20
N GLY A 225 -15.50 -1.33 -9.33
CA GLY A 225 -16.11 -0.03 -9.02
C GLY A 225 -16.30 0.84 -10.28
N THR A 226 -15.26 1.01 -11.09
CA THR A 226 -15.30 1.77 -12.34
C THR A 226 -16.26 1.15 -13.35
N THR A 227 -16.30 -0.18 -13.46
CA THR A 227 -17.28 -0.90 -14.31
C THR A 227 -18.71 -0.51 -13.94
N ILE A 228 -19.03 -0.56 -12.64
CA ILE A 228 -20.36 -0.17 -12.13
C ILE A 228 -20.64 1.31 -12.37
N THR A 229 -19.63 2.19 -12.22
CA THR A 229 -19.78 3.62 -12.53
C THR A 229 -20.14 3.84 -13.99
N LEU A 230 -19.42 3.22 -14.92
CA LEU A 230 -19.65 3.37 -16.36
C LEU A 230 -21.03 2.86 -16.77
N LEU A 231 -21.44 1.68 -16.30
CA LEU A 231 -22.76 1.12 -16.58
C LEU A 231 -23.89 2.02 -16.05
N ASN A 232 -23.74 2.58 -14.84
CA ASN A 232 -24.73 3.49 -14.27
C ASN A 232 -24.77 4.84 -14.97
N ALA A 233 -23.62 5.37 -15.42
CA ALA A 233 -23.58 6.58 -16.23
C ALA A 233 -24.34 6.36 -17.55
N GLY A 234 -24.11 5.24 -18.24
CA GLY A 234 -24.85 4.87 -19.45
C GLY A 234 -26.37 4.83 -19.24
N ARG A 235 -26.82 4.14 -18.17
CA ARG A 235 -28.24 4.06 -17.80
C ARG A 235 -28.84 5.43 -17.48
N LYS A 236 -28.16 6.22 -16.65
CA LYS A 236 -28.66 7.52 -16.19
C LYS A 236 -28.78 8.52 -17.33
N LEU A 237 -27.87 8.47 -18.30
CA LEU A 237 -27.87 9.35 -19.47
C LEU A 237 -28.80 8.84 -20.59
N GLY A 238 -29.40 7.65 -20.46
CA GLY A 238 -30.22 7.05 -21.50
C GLY A 238 -29.45 6.64 -22.76
N ILE A 239 -28.11 6.57 -22.68
CA ILE A 239 -27.22 6.22 -23.80
C ILE A 239 -27.15 4.70 -23.96
N ALA A 240 -27.30 3.95 -22.86
CA ALA A 240 -27.30 2.50 -22.88
C ALA A 240 -28.05 1.89 -21.69
N LYS A 241 -28.33 0.59 -21.74
CA LYS A 241 -29.12 -0.12 -20.70
C LYS A 241 -28.28 -1.13 -19.93
N ASP A 242 -27.77 -2.13 -20.63
CA ASP A 242 -27.11 -3.30 -20.02
C ASP A 242 -25.59 -3.33 -20.26
N ASP A 243 -25.11 -2.82 -21.40
CA ASP A 243 -23.70 -2.67 -21.74
C ASP A 243 -23.44 -1.31 -22.42
N LEU A 244 -22.20 -1.02 -22.81
CA LEU A 244 -21.76 0.21 -23.46
C LEU A 244 -21.25 -0.02 -24.90
N LYS A 245 -21.73 -1.07 -25.58
CA LYS A 245 -21.31 -1.39 -26.94
C LYS A 245 -21.58 -0.23 -27.90
N GLY A 246 -20.53 0.19 -28.62
CA GLY A 246 -20.61 1.33 -29.55
C GLY A 246 -20.64 2.71 -28.87
N VAL A 247 -20.50 2.77 -27.55
CA VAL A 247 -20.34 4.02 -26.80
C VAL A 247 -18.85 4.33 -26.68
N VAL A 248 -18.46 5.58 -26.92
CA VAL A 248 -17.09 6.06 -26.71
C VAL A 248 -17.01 6.70 -25.32
N PHE A 249 -16.08 6.21 -24.50
CA PHE A 249 -15.78 6.72 -23.17
C PHE A 249 -14.40 7.37 -23.19
N VAL A 250 -14.32 8.69 -23.03
CA VAL A 250 -13.05 9.44 -23.02
C VAL A 250 -12.70 9.85 -21.60
N THR A 251 -11.46 9.62 -21.19
CA THR A 251 -10.94 9.94 -19.85
C THR A 251 -9.41 10.13 -19.88
N SER A 252 -8.79 10.33 -18.73
CA SER A 252 -7.34 10.44 -18.58
C SER A 252 -6.79 9.73 -17.33
N GLY A 253 -5.48 9.49 -17.36
CA GLY A 253 -4.68 8.89 -16.30
C GLY A 253 -4.66 7.34 -16.34
N LEU A 254 -3.46 6.78 -16.27
CA LEU A 254 -3.17 5.34 -16.16
C LEU A 254 -2.38 4.98 -14.88
N GLY A 255 -2.36 5.88 -13.89
CA GLY A 255 -1.80 5.64 -12.56
C GLY A 255 -2.50 4.51 -11.77
N GLY A 256 -2.14 4.38 -10.48
CA GLY A 256 -2.52 3.25 -9.61
C GLY A 256 -4.00 2.82 -9.66
N MET A 257 -4.92 3.78 -9.54
CA MET A 257 -6.37 3.53 -9.58
C MET A 257 -6.95 3.78 -10.97
N SER A 258 -6.53 4.85 -11.66
CA SER A 258 -7.09 5.26 -12.95
C SER A 258 -6.73 4.28 -14.09
N GLY A 259 -5.66 3.50 -13.96
CA GLY A 259 -5.35 2.39 -14.88
C GLY A 259 -6.47 1.36 -15.00
N ALA A 260 -7.28 1.16 -13.96
CA ALA A 260 -8.43 0.25 -13.97
C ALA A 260 -9.53 0.64 -14.97
N GLN A 261 -9.52 1.89 -15.45
CA GLN A 261 -10.45 2.37 -16.48
C GLN A 261 -10.32 1.61 -17.80
N SER A 262 -9.10 1.13 -18.13
CA SER A 262 -8.84 0.34 -19.34
C SER A 262 -9.65 -0.96 -19.34
N ILE A 263 -9.47 -1.77 -18.30
CA ILE A 263 -10.20 -3.03 -18.13
C ILE A 263 -11.70 -2.79 -17.97
N ALA A 264 -12.11 -1.76 -17.23
CA ALA A 264 -13.53 -1.42 -17.07
C ALA A 264 -14.20 -1.07 -18.42
N ALA A 265 -13.51 -0.36 -19.31
CA ALA A 265 -14.03 -0.08 -20.65
C ALA A 265 -14.25 -1.38 -21.44
N GLU A 266 -13.31 -2.32 -21.39
CA GLU A 266 -13.45 -3.63 -22.04
C GLU A 266 -14.60 -4.46 -21.46
N ILE A 267 -14.69 -4.57 -20.13
CA ILE A 267 -15.76 -5.32 -19.45
C ILE A 267 -17.14 -4.76 -19.82
N THR A 268 -17.27 -3.43 -19.87
CA THR A 268 -18.55 -2.79 -20.22
C THR A 268 -18.84 -2.82 -21.72
N GLY A 269 -17.88 -3.20 -22.57
CA GLY A 269 -18.02 -3.16 -24.03
C GLY A 269 -17.84 -1.77 -24.65
N ALA A 270 -17.37 -0.78 -23.88
CA ALA A 270 -17.12 0.57 -24.36
C ALA A 270 -15.84 0.66 -25.20
N VAL A 271 -15.80 1.64 -26.11
CA VAL A 271 -14.55 2.11 -26.70
C VAL A 271 -13.93 3.12 -25.74
N GLY A 272 -13.03 2.66 -24.87
CA GLY A 272 -12.33 3.49 -23.90
C GLY A 272 -11.15 4.21 -24.53
N VAL A 273 -11.11 5.54 -24.41
CA VAL A 273 -10.00 6.39 -24.87
C VAL A 273 -9.39 7.06 -23.63
N ILE A 274 -8.15 6.72 -23.32
CA ILE A 274 -7.50 7.14 -22.08
C ILE A 274 -6.20 7.88 -22.42
N ALA A 275 -6.12 9.17 -22.11
CA ALA A 275 -4.91 9.96 -22.25
C ALA A 275 -3.98 9.77 -21.04
N GLU A 276 -2.68 9.58 -21.27
CA GLU A 276 -1.63 9.54 -20.24
C GLU A 276 -0.36 10.19 -20.76
N VAL A 277 0.24 11.06 -19.95
CA VAL A 277 1.46 11.80 -20.28
C VAL A 277 2.72 11.10 -19.77
N ASP A 278 2.58 10.22 -18.77
CA ASP A 278 3.69 9.50 -18.14
C ASP A 278 3.95 8.16 -18.83
N ASP A 279 5.05 8.08 -19.59
CA ASP A 279 5.51 6.86 -20.27
C ASP A 279 5.76 5.69 -19.30
N ASP A 280 6.23 5.97 -18.07
CA ASP A 280 6.45 4.92 -17.08
C ASP A 280 5.12 4.28 -16.64
N ALA A 281 4.07 5.09 -16.50
CA ALA A 281 2.73 4.57 -16.20
C ALA A 281 2.20 3.69 -17.34
N ILE A 282 2.36 4.11 -18.59
CA ILE A 282 1.96 3.33 -19.78
C ILE A 282 2.72 1.99 -19.82
N ARG A 283 4.04 2.03 -19.72
CA ARG A 283 4.90 0.82 -19.74
C ARG A 283 4.54 -0.15 -18.62
N GLN A 284 4.27 0.37 -17.42
CA GLN A 284 3.83 -0.46 -16.32
C GLN A 284 2.48 -1.13 -16.63
N ARG A 285 1.50 -0.41 -17.20
CA ARG A 285 0.20 -1.00 -17.55
C ARG A 285 0.25 -2.02 -18.67
N VAL A 286 1.17 -1.87 -19.62
CA VAL A 286 1.47 -2.93 -20.60
C VAL A 286 2.03 -4.15 -19.89
N THR A 287 2.97 -3.97 -18.98
CA THR A 287 3.60 -5.06 -18.20
C THR A 287 2.59 -5.80 -17.32
N ASP A 288 1.69 -5.06 -16.68
CA ASP A 288 0.61 -5.59 -15.85
C ASP A 288 -0.47 -6.34 -16.67
N GLY A 289 -0.45 -6.20 -18.00
CA GLY A 289 -1.47 -6.76 -18.90
C GLY A 289 -2.79 -5.99 -18.91
N TYR A 290 -2.81 -4.74 -18.43
CA TYR A 290 -4.00 -3.89 -18.37
C TYR A 290 -4.35 -3.28 -19.72
N ILE A 291 -3.31 -3.00 -20.51
CA ILE A 291 -3.43 -2.43 -21.85
C ILE A 291 -2.52 -3.22 -22.80
N LYS A 292 -2.91 -3.26 -24.07
CA LYS A 292 -2.08 -3.87 -25.11
C LYS A 292 -1.17 -2.83 -25.75
N LYS A 293 0.08 -3.20 -26.03
CA LYS A 293 1.08 -2.27 -26.58
C LYS A 293 0.65 -1.71 -27.94
N GLU A 294 -0.01 -2.53 -28.75
CA GLU A 294 -0.57 -2.15 -30.06
C GLU A 294 -1.72 -1.14 -29.99
N ASN A 295 -2.32 -0.94 -28.80
CA ASN A 295 -3.39 0.02 -28.58
C ASN A 295 -2.88 1.37 -28.04
N VAL A 296 -1.57 1.60 -28.02
CA VAL A 296 -0.97 2.88 -27.59
C VAL A 296 -0.67 3.74 -28.82
N TYR A 297 -1.19 4.95 -28.83
CA TYR A 297 -1.12 5.90 -29.93
C TYR A 297 -0.43 7.18 -29.48
N THR A 298 0.45 7.73 -30.31
CA THR A 298 1.00 9.10 -30.20
C THR A 298 0.43 10.04 -31.26
N ASP A 299 -0.21 9.48 -32.29
CA ASP A 299 -0.82 10.22 -33.39
C ASP A 299 -2.34 10.22 -33.23
N LEU A 300 -2.93 11.42 -33.16
CA LEU A 300 -4.37 11.60 -32.94
C LEU A 300 -5.21 11.16 -34.15
N ASP A 301 -4.72 11.33 -35.37
CA ASP A 301 -5.47 10.95 -36.57
C ASP A 301 -5.63 9.44 -36.66
N ALA A 302 -4.54 8.69 -36.42
CA ALA A 302 -4.56 7.24 -36.32
C ALA A 302 -5.47 6.74 -35.18
N LEU A 303 -5.45 7.41 -34.03
CA LEU A 303 -6.35 7.10 -32.92
C LEU A 303 -7.81 7.34 -33.29
N PHE A 304 -8.14 8.46 -33.94
CA PHE A 304 -9.50 8.77 -34.36
C PHE A 304 -10.04 7.77 -35.38
N GLU A 305 -9.23 7.34 -36.34
CA GLU A 305 -9.61 6.28 -37.27
C GLU A 305 -9.90 4.97 -36.52
N LYS A 306 -9.08 4.61 -35.52
CA LYS A 306 -9.35 3.42 -34.72
C LYS A 306 -10.63 3.53 -33.88
N ILE A 307 -10.89 4.70 -33.28
CA ILE A 307 -12.12 4.96 -32.52
C ILE A 307 -13.35 4.76 -33.42
N LYS A 308 -13.34 5.29 -34.65
CA LYS A 308 -14.45 5.13 -35.61
C LYS A 308 -14.69 3.67 -35.96
N ASP A 309 -13.63 2.91 -36.24
CA ASP A 309 -13.68 1.48 -36.53
C ASP A 309 -14.29 0.68 -35.36
N CYS A 310 -13.74 0.83 -34.15
CA CYS A 310 -14.22 0.13 -32.96
C CYS A 310 -15.66 0.50 -32.60
N LYS A 311 -16.04 1.77 -32.78
CA LYS A 311 -17.42 2.23 -32.55
C LYS A 311 -18.39 1.57 -33.53
N LYS A 312 -18.04 1.52 -34.82
CA LYS A 312 -18.86 0.88 -35.87
C LYS A 312 -19.03 -0.62 -35.62
N ASN A 313 -17.96 -1.29 -35.22
CA ASN A 313 -17.94 -2.74 -34.98
C ASN A 313 -18.35 -3.11 -33.54
N GLN A 314 -18.75 -2.13 -32.72
CA GLN A 314 -19.16 -2.33 -31.31
C GLN A 314 -18.12 -3.12 -30.48
N THR A 315 -16.84 -2.88 -30.75
CA THR A 315 -15.73 -3.59 -30.11
C THR A 315 -15.33 -2.89 -28.81
N GLY A 316 -15.54 -3.56 -27.67
CA GLY A 316 -15.03 -3.09 -26.38
C GLY A 316 -13.51 -3.17 -26.34
N ILE A 317 -12.85 -2.04 -26.11
CA ILE A 317 -11.38 -1.93 -26.19
C ILE A 317 -10.89 -0.72 -25.43
N ALA A 318 -9.71 -0.81 -24.82
CA ALA A 318 -8.97 0.35 -24.34
C ALA A 318 -7.94 0.83 -25.39
N LEU A 319 -8.08 2.07 -25.82
CA LEU A 319 -7.17 2.80 -26.69
C LEU A 319 -6.48 3.90 -25.88
N ILE A 320 -5.15 3.94 -25.91
CA ILE A 320 -4.36 4.84 -25.07
C ILE A 320 -3.76 5.93 -25.95
N TYR A 321 -3.90 7.17 -25.53
CA TYR A 321 -3.19 8.30 -26.12
C TYR A 321 -2.02 8.68 -25.21
N HIS A 322 -0.80 8.60 -25.74
CA HIS A 322 0.40 9.08 -25.06
C HIS A 322 0.60 10.56 -25.40
N GLY A 323 0.07 11.44 -24.54
CA GLY A 323 0.13 12.90 -24.70
C GLY A 323 -0.92 13.64 -23.87
#